data_AF-A0AA95GJT8-F1
#
_entry.id   AF-A0AA95GJT8-F1
#
_cell.length_a   1.000
_cell.length_b   1.000
_cell.length_c   1.000
_cell.angle_alpha   90.00
_cell.angle_beta   90.00
_cell.angle_gamma   90.00
#
_symmetry.space_group_name_H-M   'P 1'
#
loop_
_entity.id
_entity.type
_entity.pdbx_description
1 polymer ?
#
loop_
_entity_poly.entity_id
_entity_poly.type
_entity_poly.pdbx_seq_one_letter_code
_entity_poly.pdbx_strand_id
1 'polypeptide(L)'
;MEWQFYIIYPILLLLLSKFFSIKALKKIVIYLTIVLFLYGWYSSVKDSVSSYYMLQSRAWEMLLGGIAYFYPLKLKKTTRVLIYYSSLVVLIASAFFINHKDLWPGYLAIIPAVMTYLVIVCSVEKGILASKVLQYIGLISYSVYLVHWPILVIANKLALKLGFIYYVLITLVLASQLYYFVERKRSYGLTVVFIYMLAIAASIYVLKNGVSSRVNPDFQLSRNDYKAKFEGHLNLPQSMDAQYFNGNVTDFDFILIGNSHARHFFSYIKKHGIKVASLALDGCTSTKNYYSFYNKKSVNPDTKWNLILLMHILKSL
;
A
#
# COMPACT_ATOMS: atom_id res chain seq x y z
N MET A 1 -9.21 2.93 5.35
CA MET A 1 -8.54 3.45 6.56
C MET A 1 -9.35 4.57 7.21
N GLU A 2 -9.82 5.58 6.48
CA GLU A 2 -10.55 6.73 7.06
C GLU A 2 -11.84 6.36 7.83
N TRP A 3 -12.61 5.38 7.35
CA TRP A 3 -13.84 4.95 8.03
C TRP A 3 -13.61 4.45 9.48
N GLN A 4 -12.42 3.89 9.77
CA GLN A 4 -12.07 3.44 11.11
C GLN A 4 -11.99 4.61 12.08
N PHE A 5 -11.41 5.75 11.65
CA PHE A 5 -11.37 6.95 12.47
C PHE A 5 -12.77 7.45 12.79
N TYR A 6 -13.66 7.51 11.79
CA TYR A 6 -15.02 8.02 11.97
C TYR A 6 -15.87 7.18 12.92
N ILE A 7 -15.51 5.92 13.15
CA ILE A 7 -16.16 5.06 14.16
C ILE A 7 -15.44 5.16 15.50
N ILE A 8 -14.11 5.02 15.51
CA ILE A 8 -13.30 4.97 16.73
C ILE A 8 -13.33 6.32 17.46
N TYR A 9 -13.21 7.44 16.75
CA TYR A 9 -13.08 8.76 17.36
C TYR A 9 -14.33 9.19 18.15
N PRO A 10 -15.57 9.09 17.63
CA PRO A 10 -16.77 9.39 18.42
C PRO A 10 -16.93 8.47 19.62
N ILE A 11 -16.67 7.17 19.48
CA ILE A 11 -16.75 6.20 20.59
C ILE A 11 -15.74 6.57 21.68
N LEU A 12 -14.50 6.86 21.30
CA LEU A 12 -13.45 7.28 22.22
C LEU A 12 -13.84 8.57 22.96
N LEU A 13 -14.34 9.57 22.25
CA LEU A 13 -14.81 10.82 22.86
C LEU A 13 -15.98 10.58 23.83
N LEU A 14 -16.97 9.75 23.45
CA LEU A 14 -18.10 9.41 24.30
C LEU A 14 -17.63 8.70 25.58
N LEU A 15 -16.74 7.72 25.47
CA LEU A 15 -16.17 7.02 26.62
C LEU A 15 -15.40 7.97 27.53
N LEU A 16 -14.50 8.78 26.98
CA LEU A 16 -13.71 9.73 27.77
C LEU A 16 -14.60 10.80 28.41
N SER A 17 -15.71 11.20 27.78
CA SER A 17 -16.63 12.18 28.34
C SER A 17 -17.36 11.72 29.61
N LYS A 18 -17.43 10.41 29.86
CA LYS A 18 -17.95 9.85 31.12
C LYS A 18 -17.00 10.03 32.29
N PHE A 19 -15.70 10.16 32.03
CA PHE A 19 -14.66 10.19 33.06
C PHE A 19 -14.01 11.59 33.21
N PHE A 20 -14.03 12.40 32.16
CA PHE A 20 -13.32 13.67 32.11
C PHE A 20 -14.26 14.84 31.83
N SER A 21 -13.99 15.98 32.46
CA SER A 21 -14.66 17.23 32.12
C SER A 21 -14.37 17.65 30.67
N ILE A 22 -15.25 18.45 30.08
CA ILE A 22 -15.07 18.99 28.71
C ILE A 22 -13.72 19.72 28.58
N LYS A 23 -13.27 20.45 29.60
CA LYS A 23 -11.96 21.13 29.58
C LYS A 23 -10.80 20.14 29.50
N ALA A 24 -10.88 19.02 30.23
CA ALA A 24 -9.87 17.97 30.19
C ALA A 24 -9.88 17.25 28.83
N LEU A 25 -11.05 16.92 28.28
CA LEU A 25 -11.19 16.33 26.95
C LEU A 25 -10.49 17.14 25.85
N LYS A 26 -10.71 18.46 25.84
CA LYS A 26 -10.07 19.33 24.85
C LYS A 26 -8.54 19.27 24.92
N LYS A 27 -7.97 19.25 26.13
CA LYS A 27 -6.52 19.08 26.34
C LYS A 27 -6.04 17.70 25.89
N ILE A 28 -6.80 16.64 26.18
CA ILE A 28 -6.48 15.27 25.75
C ILE A 28 -6.41 15.19 24.22
N VAL A 29 -7.37 15.80 23.51
CA VAL A 29 -7.36 15.80 22.03
C VAL A 29 -6.11 16.50 21.48
N ILE A 30 -5.70 17.64 22.06
CA ILE A 30 -4.47 18.32 21.67
C ILE A 30 -3.25 17.43 21.92
N TYR A 31 -3.15 16.86 23.12
CA TYR A 31 -2.04 15.99 23.49
C TYR A 31 -1.95 14.78 22.55
N LEU A 32 -3.07 14.11 22.30
CA LEU A 32 -3.16 12.97 21.40
C LEU A 32 -2.74 13.34 19.96
N THR A 33 -3.13 14.53 19.49
CA THR A 33 -2.72 15.04 18.17
C THR A 33 -1.21 15.18 18.08
N ILE A 34 -0.56 15.78 19.08
CA ILE A 34 0.90 15.96 19.10
C ILE A 34 1.61 14.62 19.16
N VAL A 35 1.17 13.71 20.03
CA VAL A 35 1.79 12.37 20.17
C VAL A 35 1.67 11.57 18.86
N LEU A 36 0.50 11.58 18.23
CA LEU A 36 0.28 10.85 16.98
C LEU A 36 1.01 11.50 15.80
N PHE A 37 1.22 12.82 15.80
CA PHE A 37 2.08 13.49 14.83
C PHE A 37 3.53 13.03 14.96
N LEU A 38 4.08 13.03 16.18
CA LEU A 38 5.46 12.57 16.43
C LEU A 38 5.62 11.09 16.08
N TYR A 39 4.64 10.26 16.41
CA TYR A 39 4.61 8.86 16.01
C TYR A 39 4.56 8.70 14.48
N GLY A 40 3.70 9.45 13.80
CA GLY A 40 3.59 9.45 12.35
C GLY A 40 4.90 9.82 11.66
N TRP A 41 5.55 10.88 12.11
CA TRP A 41 6.89 11.25 11.63
C TRP A 41 7.87 10.10 11.83
N TYR A 42 8.03 9.63 13.07
CA TYR A 42 9.00 8.60 13.41
C TYR A 42 8.80 7.32 12.58
N SER A 43 7.54 6.90 12.41
CA SER A 43 7.21 5.71 11.64
C SER A 43 7.55 5.90 10.16
N SER A 44 7.28 7.08 9.58
CA SER A 44 7.57 7.36 8.17
C SER A 44 9.06 7.40 7.84
N VAL A 45 9.91 7.72 8.81
CA VAL A 45 11.38 7.63 8.64
C VAL A 45 11.84 6.18 8.54
N LYS A 46 11.15 5.25 9.20
CA LYS A 46 11.48 3.82 9.14
C LYS A 46 10.92 3.14 7.89
N ASP A 47 9.65 3.38 7.61
CA ASP A 47 8.93 2.77 6.51
C ASP A 47 7.75 3.68 6.11
N SER A 48 7.99 4.55 5.14
CA SER A 48 6.98 5.48 4.63
C SER A 48 5.78 4.78 4.02
N VAL A 49 5.97 3.60 3.40
CA VAL A 49 4.89 2.85 2.75
C VAL A 49 3.93 2.32 3.81
N SER A 50 4.45 1.63 4.83
CA SER A 50 3.62 1.14 5.92
C SER A 50 2.93 2.29 6.67
N SER A 51 3.66 3.37 6.94
CA SER A 51 3.10 4.56 7.60
C SER A 51 2.02 5.27 6.81
N TYR A 52 2.05 5.24 5.48
CA TYR A 52 0.99 5.79 4.64
C TYR A 52 -0.35 5.07 4.85
N TYR A 53 -0.31 3.74 5.02
CA TYR A 53 -1.50 2.91 5.18
C TYR A 53 -1.98 2.80 6.63
N MET A 54 -1.11 3.02 7.62
CA MET A 54 -1.51 2.94 9.02
C MET A 54 -2.41 4.11 9.45
N LEU A 55 -3.44 3.81 10.24
CA LEU A 55 -4.33 4.83 10.80
C LEU A 55 -3.60 5.67 11.86
N GLN A 56 -2.80 5.01 12.71
CA GLN A 56 -2.16 5.62 13.87
C GLN A 56 -1.19 6.74 13.48
N SER A 57 -0.44 6.55 12.40
CA SER A 57 0.50 7.52 11.84
C SER A 57 -0.17 8.75 11.23
N ARG A 58 -1.46 8.67 10.89
CA ARG A 58 -2.20 9.72 10.16
C ARG A 58 -3.36 10.33 10.95
N ALA A 59 -3.77 9.69 12.04
CA ALA A 59 -4.92 10.12 12.83
C ALA A 59 -4.81 11.55 13.37
N TRP A 60 -3.59 12.07 13.57
CA TRP A 60 -3.35 13.46 13.95
C TRP A 60 -3.87 14.48 12.91
N GLU A 61 -3.81 14.15 11.61
CA GLU A 61 -4.34 15.01 10.53
C GLU A 61 -5.84 15.23 10.71
N MET A 62 -6.57 14.17 11.05
CA MET A 62 -8.03 14.22 11.27
C MET A 62 -8.38 14.84 12.63
N LEU A 63 -7.56 14.62 13.66
CA LEU A 63 -7.73 15.24 14.98
C LEU A 63 -7.58 16.77 14.93
N LEU A 64 -6.73 17.31 14.05
CA LEU A 64 -6.66 18.76 13.81
C LEU A 64 -8.01 19.34 13.38
N GLY A 65 -8.79 18.61 12.57
CA GLY A 65 -10.17 18.98 12.24
C GLY A 65 -11.09 19.00 13.48
N GLY A 66 -10.93 18.06 14.40
CA GLY A 66 -11.62 18.07 15.69
C GLY A 66 -11.22 19.26 16.58
N ILE A 67 -9.94 19.64 16.57
CA ILE A 67 -9.44 20.82 17.29
C ILE A 67 -10.08 22.11 16.76
N ALA A 68 -10.27 22.22 15.44
CA ALA A 68 -10.96 23.37 14.83
C ALA A 68 -12.36 23.60 15.43
N TYR A 69 -13.09 22.53 15.71
CA TYR A 69 -14.39 22.58 16.36
C TYR A 69 -14.30 23.00 17.83
N PHE A 70 -13.36 22.43 18.60
CA PHE A 70 -13.25 22.70 20.04
C PHE A 70 -12.65 24.08 20.38
N TYR A 71 -11.84 24.64 19.48
CA TYR A 71 -11.09 25.88 19.68
C TYR A 71 -11.34 26.87 18.54
N PRO A 72 -12.55 27.45 18.44
CA PRO A 72 -12.83 28.48 17.46
C PRO A 72 -11.97 29.72 17.75
N LEU A 73 -11.23 30.19 16.75
CA LEU A 73 -10.42 31.41 16.88
C LEU A 73 -11.33 32.65 16.81
N LYS A 74 -11.28 33.46 17.87
CA LYS A 74 -11.91 34.78 17.92
C LYS A 74 -10.94 35.80 17.34
N LEU A 75 -11.09 36.11 16.05
CA LEU A 75 -10.25 37.05 15.33
C LEU A 75 -11.09 38.20 14.76
N LYS A 76 -10.45 39.36 14.59
CA LYS A 76 -11.05 40.47 13.83
C LYS A 76 -11.30 40.03 12.38
N LYS A 77 -12.35 40.57 11.76
CA LYS A 77 -12.77 40.20 10.40
C LYS A 77 -11.64 40.33 9.36
N THR A 78 -10.87 41.42 9.41
CA THR A 78 -9.74 41.66 8.50
C THR A 78 -8.64 40.61 8.65
N THR A 79 -8.22 40.32 9.89
CA THR A 79 -7.22 39.28 10.19
C THR A 79 -7.70 37.89 9.74
N ARG A 80 -8.97 37.57 9.97
CA ARG A 80 -9.57 36.30 9.54
C ARG A 80 -9.50 36.13 8.02
N VAL A 81 -9.88 37.16 7.26
CA VAL A 81 -9.82 37.13 5.79
C VAL A 81 -8.39 36.99 5.29
N LEU A 82 -7.44 37.70 5.89
CA LEU A 82 -6.03 37.61 5.53
C LEU A 82 -5.48 36.19 5.75
N ILE A 83 -5.76 35.58 6.91
CA ILE A 83 -5.34 34.20 7.22
C ILE A 83 -6.02 33.22 6.27
N TYR A 84 -7.30 33.37 5.98
CA TYR A 84 -8.02 32.48 5.07
C TYR A 84 -7.36 32.43 3.68
N TYR A 85 -7.09 33.59 3.07
CA TYR A 85 -6.49 33.64 1.73
C TYR A 85 -5.00 33.25 1.75
N SER A 86 -4.23 33.65 2.77
CA SER A 86 -2.83 33.23 2.86
C SER A 86 -2.70 31.72 3.06
N SER A 87 -3.55 31.12 3.91
CA SER A 87 -3.60 29.67 4.10
C SER A 87 -4.01 28.94 2.82
N LEU A 88 -4.95 29.47 2.04
CA LEU A 88 -5.30 28.89 0.73
C LEU A 88 -4.13 28.92 -0.25
N VAL A 89 -3.41 30.04 -0.34
CA VAL A 89 -2.24 30.16 -1.22
C VAL A 89 -1.16 29.15 -0.83
N VAL A 90 -0.83 29.04 0.46
CA VAL A 90 0.16 28.08 0.95
C VAL A 90 -0.30 26.64 0.75
N LEU A 91 -1.59 26.35 0.96
CA LEU A 91 -2.17 25.03 0.73
C LEU A 91 -2.09 24.61 -0.74
N ILE A 92 -2.38 25.53 -1.66
CA ILE A 92 -2.26 25.26 -3.10
C ILE A 92 -0.79 25.10 -3.48
N ALA A 93 0.09 25.98 -2.97
CA ALA A 93 1.52 25.89 -3.24
C ALA A 93 2.10 24.56 -2.76
N SER A 94 1.70 24.05 -1.59
CA SER A 94 2.20 22.78 -1.08
C SER A 94 1.92 21.60 -2.01
N ALA A 95 0.83 21.62 -2.77
CA ALA A 95 0.52 20.60 -3.77
C ALA A 95 1.50 20.58 -4.96
N PHE A 96 2.21 21.68 -5.23
CA PHE A 96 3.22 21.77 -6.29
C PHE A 96 4.65 21.55 -5.77
N PHE A 97 4.92 21.92 -4.51
CA PHE A 97 6.27 21.81 -3.93
C PHE A 97 6.54 20.47 -3.24
N ILE A 98 5.52 19.82 -2.66
CA ILE A 98 5.66 18.49 -2.05
C ILE A 98 5.50 17.45 -3.16
N ASN A 99 6.50 16.59 -3.34
CA ASN A 99 6.54 15.61 -4.43
C ASN A 99 6.62 14.16 -3.90
N HIS A 100 6.46 13.19 -4.80
CA HIS A 100 6.47 11.75 -4.49
C HIS A 100 7.77 11.23 -3.86
N LYS A 101 8.84 12.02 -3.88
CA LYS A 101 10.13 11.69 -3.25
C LYS A 101 10.16 12.05 -1.77
N ASP A 102 9.26 12.92 -1.32
CA ASP A 102 9.17 13.32 0.07
C ASP A 102 8.51 12.23 0.91
N LEU A 103 8.95 12.10 2.16
CA LEU A 103 8.35 11.16 3.10
C LEU A 103 6.90 11.56 3.40
N TRP A 104 5.97 10.62 3.23
CA TRP A 104 4.55 10.82 3.56
C TRP A 104 3.99 9.65 4.38
N PRO A 105 3.33 9.90 5.53
CA PRO A 105 3.17 11.18 6.23
C PRO A 105 4.46 11.61 6.95
N GLY A 106 5.17 12.61 6.43
CA GLY A 106 6.37 13.17 7.06
C GLY A 106 6.09 14.49 7.76
N TYR A 107 7.16 15.17 8.19
CA TYR A 107 7.04 16.52 8.77
C TYR A 107 6.36 17.52 7.83
N LEU A 108 6.54 17.36 6.51
CA LEU A 108 5.91 18.22 5.50
C LEU A 108 4.38 18.11 5.48
N ALA A 109 3.79 17.00 5.94
CA ALA A 109 2.35 16.84 6.03
C ALA A 109 1.71 17.84 7.01
N ILE A 110 2.49 18.42 7.94
CA ILE A 110 2.00 19.48 8.84
C ILE A 110 1.53 20.71 8.07
N ILE A 111 2.15 21.01 6.93
CA ILE A 111 1.84 22.20 6.14
C ILE A 111 0.40 22.12 5.63
N PRO A 112 0.01 21.14 4.78
CA PRO A 112 -1.38 21.06 4.31
C PRO A 112 -2.37 20.82 5.45
N ALA A 113 -2.01 20.08 6.50
CA ALA A 113 -2.90 19.83 7.63
C ALA A 113 -3.23 21.11 8.43
N VAL A 114 -2.21 21.90 8.80
CA VAL A 114 -2.40 23.16 9.53
C VAL A 114 -3.02 24.22 8.64
N MET A 115 -2.64 24.33 7.37
CA MET A 115 -3.29 25.28 6.45
C MET A 115 -4.77 24.95 6.26
N THR A 116 -5.14 23.66 6.14
CA THR A 116 -6.54 23.23 6.09
C THR A 116 -7.29 23.59 7.37
N TYR A 117 -6.68 23.33 8.53
CA TYR A 117 -7.22 23.77 9.83
C TYR A 117 -7.50 25.27 9.86
N LEU A 118 -6.55 26.11 9.41
CA LEU A 118 -6.70 27.56 9.38
C LEU A 118 -7.79 28.00 8.41
N VAL A 119 -7.90 27.39 7.23
CA VAL A 119 -8.98 27.65 6.26
C VAL A 119 -10.36 27.35 6.87
N ILE A 120 -10.49 26.26 7.61
CA ILE A 120 -11.75 25.88 8.28
C ILE A 120 -12.09 26.88 9.38
N VAL A 121 -11.16 27.17 10.30
CA VAL A 121 -11.43 28.05 11.45
C VAL A 121 -11.61 29.51 11.04
N CYS A 122 -10.95 29.95 9.96
CA CYS A 122 -11.04 31.30 9.42
C CYS A 122 -12.02 31.42 8.25
N SER A 123 -12.92 30.45 8.06
CA SER A 123 -13.86 30.43 6.94
C SER A 123 -14.60 31.77 6.75
N VAL A 124 -14.77 32.16 5.49
CA VAL A 124 -15.34 33.44 5.05
C VAL A 124 -16.61 33.17 4.26
N GLU A 125 -17.73 33.78 4.65
CA GLU A 125 -19.07 33.54 4.06
C GLU A 125 -19.14 33.74 2.54
N LYS A 126 -18.39 34.72 2.01
CA LYS A 126 -18.28 35.01 0.57
C LYS A 126 -16.89 34.72 0.02
N GLY A 127 -16.18 33.77 0.61
CA GLY A 127 -14.86 33.33 0.13
C GLY A 127 -14.96 32.53 -1.18
N ILE A 128 -13.82 32.30 -1.84
CA ILE A 128 -13.76 31.54 -3.10
C ILE A 128 -14.36 30.12 -2.98
N LEU A 129 -14.13 29.46 -1.84
CA LEU A 129 -14.67 28.13 -1.54
C LEU A 129 -16.18 28.11 -1.33
N ALA A 130 -16.82 29.27 -1.12
CA ALA A 130 -18.27 29.36 -1.01
C ALA A 130 -18.98 29.28 -2.37
N SER A 131 -18.25 29.28 -3.49
CA SER A 131 -18.84 29.14 -4.82
C SER A 131 -19.59 27.82 -4.99
N LYS A 132 -20.75 27.85 -5.68
CA LYS A 132 -21.58 26.67 -5.91
C LYS A 132 -20.83 25.53 -6.59
N VAL A 133 -19.91 25.87 -7.51
CA VAL A 133 -19.11 24.89 -8.25
C VAL A 133 -18.13 24.16 -7.33
N LEU A 134 -17.35 24.89 -6.52
CA LEU A 134 -16.40 24.25 -5.61
C LEU A 134 -17.10 23.45 -4.51
N GLN A 135 -18.23 23.95 -3.99
CA GLN A 135 -19.06 23.19 -3.06
C GLN A 135 -19.59 21.90 -3.70
N TYR A 136 -20.04 21.96 -4.96
CA TYR A 136 -20.50 20.77 -5.68
C TYR A 136 -19.38 19.73 -5.87
N ILE A 137 -18.19 20.16 -6.27
CA ILE A 137 -17.01 19.27 -6.38
C ILE A 137 -16.68 18.66 -5.01
N GLY A 138 -16.75 19.45 -3.93
CA GLY A 138 -16.60 18.97 -2.56
C GLY A 138 -17.63 17.92 -2.17
N LEU A 139 -18.91 18.11 -2.55
CA LEU A 139 -19.99 17.16 -2.28
C LEU A 139 -19.79 15.82 -2.97
N ILE A 140 -19.26 15.79 -4.19
CA ILE A 140 -19.00 14.55 -4.94
C ILE A 140 -17.58 14.00 -4.73
N SER A 141 -16.76 14.63 -3.88
CA SER A 141 -15.32 14.33 -3.74
C SER A 141 -15.04 12.88 -3.35
N TYR A 142 -15.88 12.30 -2.49
CA TYR A 142 -15.78 10.90 -2.10
C TYR A 142 -16.05 9.96 -3.30
N SER A 143 -17.10 10.25 -4.07
CA SER A 143 -17.41 9.50 -5.29
C SER A 143 -16.30 9.64 -6.35
N VAL A 144 -15.67 10.81 -6.48
CA VAL A 144 -14.48 11.02 -7.33
C VAL A 144 -13.32 10.15 -6.87
N TYR A 145 -13.03 10.13 -5.57
CA TYR A 145 -11.98 9.29 -4.98
C TYR A 145 -12.16 7.81 -5.32
N LEU A 146 -13.40 7.29 -5.31
CA LEU A 146 -13.67 5.89 -5.64
C LEU A 146 -13.44 5.55 -7.11
N VAL A 147 -13.78 6.48 -8.02
CA VAL A 147 -13.92 6.16 -9.45
C VAL A 147 -12.66 6.50 -10.27
N HIS A 148 -11.92 7.54 -9.91
CA HIS A 148 -10.78 8.02 -10.71
C HIS A 148 -9.69 6.93 -10.88
N TRP A 149 -9.38 6.18 -9.83
CA TRP A 149 -8.32 5.17 -9.86
C TRP A 149 -8.68 3.94 -10.73
N PRO A 150 -9.87 3.32 -10.59
CA PRO A 150 -10.31 2.27 -11.52
C PRO A 150 -10.27 2.70 -13.00
N ILE A 151 -10.72 3.91 -13.33
CA ILE A 151 -10.65 4.42 -14.70
C ILE A 151 -9.20 4.42 -15.19
N LEU A 152 -8.29 4.95 -14.39
CA LEU A 152 -6.87 5.02 -14.74
C LEU A 152 -6.27 3.62 -14.95
N VAL A 153 -6.56 2.67 -14.06
CA VAL A 153 -6.04 1.29 -14.16
C VAL A 153 -6.60 0.57 -15.38
N ILE A 154 -7.90 0.69 -15.65
CA ILE A 154 -8.56 0.06 -16.80
C ILE A 154 -8.03 0.66 -18.11
N ALA A 155 -7.92 1.98 -18.18
CA ALA A 155 -7.34 2.68 -19.32
C ALA A 155 -5.94 2.17 -19.65
N ASN A 156 -5.07 2.08 -18.64
CA ASN A 156 -3.71 1.57 -18.81
C ASN A 156 -3.68 0.10 -19.23
N LYS A 157 -4.51 -0.76 -18.62
CA LYS A 157 -4.57 -2.19 -18.96
C LYS A 157 -5.05 -2.43 -20.39
N LEU A 158 -5.96 -1.61 -20.89
CA LEU A 158 -6.47 -1.68 -22.26
C LEU A 158 -5.63 -0.87 -23.25
N ALA A 159 -4.51 -0.30 -22.80
CA ALA A 159 -3.65 0.59 -23.59
C ALA A 159 -4.40 1.77 -24.24
N LEU A 160 -5.47 2.26 -23.59
CA LEU A 160 -6.25 3.40 -24.04
C LEU A 160 -5.50 4.69 -23.70
N LYS A 161 -5.15 5.47 -24.73
CA LYS A 161 -4.58 6.81 -24.57
C LYS A 161 -5.68 7.83 -24.26
N LEU A 162 -6.12 7.88 -23.01
CA LEU A 162 -7.06 8.89 -22.53
C LEU A 162 -6.33 10.22 -22.28
N GLY A 163 -6.70 11.25 -23.03
CA GLY A 163 -6.24 12.61 -22.75
C GLY A 163 -6.71 13.09 -21.38
N PHE A 164 -5.92 13.93 -20.72
CA PHE A 164 -6.18 14.41 -19.34
C PHE A 164 -7.60 14.99 -19.17
N ILE A 165 -8.05 15.81 -20.12
CA ILE A 165 -9.37 16.44 -20.08
C ILE A 165 -10.49 15.39 -20.14
N TYR A 166 -10.37 14.41 -21.03
CA TYR A 166 -11.35 13.31 -21.15
C TYR A 166 -11.38 12.45 -19.88
N TYR A 167 -10.22 12.16 -19.29
CA TYR A 167 -10.13 11.44 -18.03
C TYR A 167 -10.85 12.18 -16.89
N VAL A 168 -10.62 13.48 -16.75
CA VAL A 168 -11.27 14.29 -15.72
C VAL A 168 -12.78 14.36 -15.95
N LEU A 169 -13.23 14.57 -17.19
CA LEU A 169 -14.65 14.62 -17.53
C LEU A 169 -15.37 13.30 -17.23
N ILE A 170 -14.81 12.17 -17.67
CA ILE A 170 -15.39 10.84 -17.40
C ILE A 170 -15.44 10.58 -15.89
N THR A 171 -14.37 10.92 -15.17
CA THR A 171 -14.31 10.78 -13.71
C THR A 171 -15.41 11.60 -13.02
N LEU A 172 -15.57 12.88 -13.39
CA LEU A 172 -16.59 13.74 -12.79
C LEU A 172 -18.01 13.27 -13.13
N VAL A 173 -18.27 12.87 -14.38
CA VAL A 173 -19.60 12.36 -14.80
C VAL A 173 -19.98 11.11 -14.02
N LEU A 174 -19.07 10.12 -13.96
CA LEU A 174 -19.33 8.88 -13.23
C LEU A 174 -19.42 9.12 -11.73
N ALA A 175 -18.60 9.99 -11.16
CA ALA A 175 -18.68 10.36 -9.75
C ALA A 175 -20.01 11.08 -9.42
N SER A 176 -20.48 11.98 -10.28
CA SER A 176 -21.78 12.64 -10.12
C SER A 176 -22.93 11.64 -10.16
N GLN A 177 -22.90 10.68 -11.09
CA GLN A 177 -23.90 9.59 -11.15
C GLN A 177 -23.86 8.76 -9.86
N LEU A 178 -22.68 8.32 -9.44
CA LEU A 178 -22.50 7.56 -8.20
C LEU A 178 -23.04 8.33 -6.98
N TYR A 179 -22.75 9.62 -6.89
CA TYR A 179 -23.24 10.48 -5.82
C TYR A 179 -24.78 10.52 -5.78
N TYR A 180 -25.45 10.78 -6.91
CA TYR A 180 -26.91 10.93 -6.91
C TYR A 180 -27.66 9.61 -6.75
N PHE A 181 -27.17 8.52 -7.34
CA PHE A 181 -27.87 7.23 -7.32
C PHE A 181 -27.55 6.41 -6.08
N VAL A 182 -26.32 6.50 -5.60
CA VAL A 182 -25.84 5.72 -4.46
C VAL A 182 -25.76 6.67 -3.26
N GLU A 183 -24.75 7.52 -3.18
CA GLU A 183 -24.36 8.24 -1.96
C GLU A 183 -25.49 9.07 -1.32
N ARG A 184 -26.30 9.75 -2.14
CA ARG A 184 -27.38 10.64 -1.69
C ARG A 184 -28.63 9.89 -1.23
N LYS A 185 -29.01 8.80 -1.90
CA LYS A 185 -30.28 8.12 -1.62
C LYS A 185 -30.30 7.38 -0.29
N ARG A 186 -29.13 6.94 0.22
CA ARG A 186 -28.90 6.29 1.54
C ARG A 186 -29.97 5.26 1.98
N SER A 187 -30.74 4.69 1.07
CA SER A 187 -31.81 3.72 1.36
C SER A 187 -31.29 2.30 1.15
N TYR A 188 -30.28 1.94 1.92
CA TYR A 188 -29.63 0.64 1.84
C TYR A 188 -30.26 -0.29 2.86
N GLY A 189 -31.46 -0.78 2.54
CA GLY A 189 -32.06 -1.88 3.29
C GLY A 189 -31.34 -3.19 3.01
N LEU A 190 -32.11 -4.28 2.98
CA LEU A 190 -31.59 -5.62 2.69
C LEU A 190 -30.94 -5.76 1.31
N THR A 191 -31.18 -4.83 0.37
CA THR A 191 -30.60 -4.84 -0.97
C THR A 191 -29.07 -4.81 -0.96
N VAL A 192 -28.45 -4.06 -0.05
CA VAL A 192 -26.98 -4.02 0.03
C VAL A 192 -26.43 -5.33 0.58
N VAL A 193 -27.10 -5.92 1.56
CA VAL A 193 -26.75 -7.26 2.07
C VAL A 193 -26.85 -8.29 0.94
N PHE A 194 -27.90 -8.23 0.12
CA PHE A 194 -28.06 -9.13 -1.03
C PHE A 194 -26.97 -8.95 -2.08
N ILE A 195 -26.59 -7.71 -2.41
CA ILE A 195 -25.47 -7.42 -3.33
C ILE A 195 -24.15 -7.96 -2.77
N TYR A 196 -23.87 -7.76 -1.48
CA TYR A 196 -22.69 -8.31 -0.83
C TYR A 196 -22.69 -9.84 -0.84
N MET A 197 -23.83 -10.47 -0.55
CA MET A 197 -23.98 -11.93 -0.60
C MET A 197 -23.75 -12.47 -2.02
N LEU A 198 -24.29 -11.81 -3.05
CA LEU A 198 -24.04 -12.14 -4.45
C LEU A 198 -22.55 -12.00 -4.81
N ALA A 199 -21.91 -10.90 -4.40
CA ALA A 199 -20.49 -10.69 -4.66
C ALA A 199 -19.61 -11.74 -3.96
N ILE A 200 -19.95 -12.12 -2.73
CA ILE A 200 -19.27 -13.18 -1.98
C ILE A 200 -19.50 -14.54 -2.67
N ALA A 201 -20.73 -14.85 -3.06
CA ALA A 201 -21.06 -16.10 -3.77
C ALA A 201 -20.31 -16.20 -5.10
N ALA A 202 -20.28 -15.12 -5.88
CA ALA A 202 -19.50 -15.03 -7.11
C ALA A 202 -18.00 -15.19 -6.85
N SER A 203 -17.46 -14.54 -5.80
CA SER A 203 -16.06 -14.69 -5.41
C SER A 203 -15.72 -16.13 -5.01
N ILE A 204 -16.57 -16.79 -4.21
CA ILE A 204 -16.40 -18.20 -3.81
C ILE A 204 -16.45 -19.11 -5.04
N TYR A 205 -17.38 -18.86 -5.96
CA TYR A 205 -17.46 -19.61 -7.22
C TYR A 205 -16.16 -19.50 -8.02
N VAL A 206 -15.66 -18.28 -8.20
CA VAL A 206 -14.38 -18.01 -8.88
C VAL A 206 -13.20 -18.61 -8.13
N LEU A 207 -13.20 -18.65 -6.80
CA LEU A 207 -12.12 -19.26 -6.01
C LEU A 207 -12.07 -20.78 -6.14
N LYS A 208 -13.24 -21.45 -6.24
CA LYS A 208 -13.29 -22.91 -6.34
C LYS A 208 -12.88 -23.41 -7.73
N ASN A 209 -13.49 -22.86 -8.78
CA ASN A 209 -13.36 -23.41 -10.14
C ASN A 209 -12.73 -22.42 -11.13
N GLY A 210 -12.34 -21.23 -10.68
CA GLY A 210 -11.95 -20.16 -11.60
C GLY A 210 -13.12 -19.73 -12.48
N VAL A 211 -12.78 -19.10 -13.59
CA VAL A 211 -13.70 -18.92 -14.73
C VAL A 211 -12.96 -19.50 -15.91
N SER A 212 -13.04 -20.83 -16.10
CA SER A 212 -12.23 -21.58 -17.08
C SER A 212 -12.34 -20.99 -18.49
N SER A 213 -13.49 -20.43 -18.85
CA SER A 213 -13.73 -19.76 -20.13
C SER A 213 -12.84 -18.55 -20.43
N ARG A 214 -12.19 -17.96 -19.41
CA ARG A 214 -11.26 -16.83 -19.59
C ARG A 214 -9.82 -17.26 -19.89
N VAL A 215 -9.51 -18.54 -19.71
CA VAL A 215 -8.17 -19.11 -19.87
C VAL A 215 -8.18 -19.96 -21.12
N ASN A 216 -7.22 -19.74 -22.01
CA ASN A 216 -7.03 -20.59 -23.19
C ASN A 216 -6.96 -22.06 -22.73
N PRO A 217 -7.66 -23.00 -23.41
CA PRO A 217 -7.69 -24.42 -23.06
C PRO A 217 -6.32 -25.03 -22.69
N ASP A 218 -5.24 -24.60 -23.34
CA ASP A 218 -3.87 -25.09 -23.10
C ASP A 218 -3.33 -24.78 -21.69
N PHE A 219 -3.92 -23.79 -21.01
CA PHE A 219 -3.53 -23.32 -19.68
C PHE A 219 -4.62 -23.54 -18.62
N GLN A 220 -5.67 -24.31 -18.93
CA GLN A 220 -6.70 -24.74 -17.96
C GLN A 220 -6.16 -25.89 -17.07
N LEU A 221 -4.98 -25.68 -16.49
CA LEU A 221 -4.31 -26.62 -15.61
C LEU A 221 -4.75 -26.37 -14.17
N SER A 222 -4.86 -27.43 -13.36
CA SER A 222 -5.00 -27.25 -11.92
C SER A 222 -3.77 -26.54 -11.37
N ARG A 223 -3.87 -25.92 -10.18
CA ARG A 223 -2.71 -25.27 -9.53
C ARG A 223 -1.52 -26.24 -9.41
N ASN A 224 -1.77 -27.52 -9.14
CA ASN A 224 -0.74 -28.53 -9.01
C ASN A 224 -0.14 -28.90 -10.38
N ASP A 225 -0.96 -29.04 -11.42
CA ASP A 225 -0.49 -29.35 -12.78
C ASP A 225 0.30 -28.19 -13.39
N TYR A 226 -0.16 -26.95 -13.16
CA TYR A 226 0.56 -25.74 -13.55
C TYR A 226 1.94 -25.70 -12.89
N LYS A 227 1.99 -25.94 -11.57
CA LYS A 227 3.25 -25.98 -10.83
C LYS A 227 4.16 -27.12 -11.28
N ALA A 228 3.62 -28.31 -11.50
CA ALA A 228 4.42 -29.43 -12.02
C ALA A 228 4.97 -29.16 -13.44
N LYS A 229 4.21 -28.45 -14.28
CA LYS A 229 4.60 -28.12 -15.66
C LYS A 229 5.57 -26.95 -15.75
N PHE A 230 5.42 -25.93 -14.91
CA PHE A 230 6.15 -24.65 -15.03
C PHE A 230 7.09 -24.34 -13.86
N GLU A 231 6.90 -24.91 -12.66
CA GLU A 231 7.82 -24.80 -11.52
C GLU A 231 8.72 -26.05 -11.49
N GLY A 232 9.82 -26.00 -12.26
CA GLY A 232 10.71 -27.16 -12.45
C GLY A 232 11.46 -27.67 -11.21
N HIS A 233 11.24 -27.11 -10.03
CA HIS A 233 11.80 -27.62 -8.76
C HIS A 233 10.77 -28.30 -7.86
N LEU A 234 9.49 -28.28 -8.24
CA LEU A 234 8.44 -28.83 -7.40
C LEU A 234 8.69 -30.33 -7.16
N ASN A 235 8.63 -30.75 -5.89
CA ASN A 235 8.94 -32.10 -5.42
C ASN A 235 10.42 -32.54 -5.50
N LEU A 236 11.34 -31.64 -5.82
CA LEU A 236 12.77 -31.91 -5.70
C LEU A 236 13.29 -31.42 -4.34
N PRO A 237 14.04 -32.26 -3.60
CA PRO A 237 14.53 -31.89 -2.28
C PRO A 237 15.41 -30.64 -2.39
N GLN A 238 15.44 -29.84 -1.33
CA GLN A 238 16.35 -28.71 -1.19
C GLN A 238 17.35 -29.04 -0.08
N SER A 239 18.63 -28.77 -0.30
CA SER A 239 19.69 -29.00 0.67
C SER A 239 20.59 -27.78 0.75
N MET A 240 21.17 -27.54 1.93
CA MET A 240 22.27 -26.58 2.09
C MET A 240 23.58 -27.12 1.52
N ASP A 241 23.66 -28.44 1.34
CA ASP A 241 24.80 -29.11 0.72
C ASP A 241 24.61 -29.22 -0.80
N ALA A 242 25.73 -29.40 -1.52
CA ALA A 242 25.73 -29.57 -2.97
C ALA A 242 24.86 -30.77 -3.38
N GLN A 243 23.91 -30.51 -4.28
CA GLN A 243 23.06 -31.54 -4.88
C GLN A 243 23.58 -31.90 -6.26
N TYR A 244 23.68 -33.18 -6.57
CA TYR A 244 24.14 -33.61 -7.89
C TYR A 244 22.96 -34.17 -8.68
N PHE A 245 22.76 -33.62 -9.88
CA PHE A 245 21.78 -34.08 -10.85
C PHE A 245 22.50 -34.84 -11.96
N ASN A 246 22.07 -36.07 -12.23
CA ASN A 246 22.63 -36.97 -13.26
C ASN A 246 24.14 -37.21 -13.18
N GLY A 247 24.75 -36.95 -12.02
CA GLY A 247 26.18 -37.01 -11.79
C GLY A 247 26.49 -37.13 -10.30
N ASN A 248 27.78 -37.12 -9.96
CA ASN A 248 28.28 -37.33 -8.60
C ASN A 248 29.34 -36.26 -8.26
N VAL A 249 29.89 -36.30 -7.05
CA VAL A 249 30.91 -35.34 -6.57
C VAL A 249 32.17 -35.25 -7.44
N THR A 250 32.49 -36.29 -8.21
CA THR A 250 33.64 -36.33 -9.13
C THR A 250 33.22 -36.33 -10.61
N ASP A 251 31.92 -36.28 -10.91
CA ASP A 251 31.40 -36.44 -12.27
C ASP A 251 30.22 -35.49 -12.50
N PHE A 252 30.55 -34.25 -12.85
CA PHE A 252 29.59 -33.21 -13.24
C PHE A 252 30.24 -32.24 -14.25
N ASP A 253 29.44 -31.72 -15.18
CA ASP A 253 29.91 -30.83 -16.25
C ASP A 253 29.72 -29.35 -15.88
N PHE A 254 28.67 -29.04 -15.10
CA PHE A 254 28.30 -27.67 -14.77
C PHE A 254 28.02 -27.50 -13.28
N ILE A 255 28.20 -26.28 -12.78
CA ILE A 255 27.81 -25.88 -11.42
C ILE A 255 26.67 -24.86 -11.49
N LEU A 256 25.54 -25.17 -10.87
CA LEU A 256 24.36 -24.30 -10.83
C LEU A 256 24.18 -23.68 -9.44
N ILE A 257 24.48 -22.40 -9.33
CA ILE A 257 24.41 -21.62 -8.09
C ILE A 257 23.28 -20.59 -8.22
N GLY A 258 22.42 -20.45 -7.21
CA GLY A 258 21.37 -19.44 -7.25
C GLY A 258 20.33 -19.58 -6.15
N ASN A 259 19.20 -18.89 -6.35
CA ASN A 259 18.05 -18.97 -5.47
C ASN A 259 16.94 -19.85 -6.09
N SER A 260 15.69 -19.63 -5.69
CA SER A 260 14.51 -20.27 -6.29
C SER A 260 14.46 -20.17 -7.82
N HIS A 261 14.96 -19.10 -8.44
CA HIS A 261 14.99 -18.95 -9.90
C HIS A 261 15.93 -19.95 -10.57
N ALA A 262 17.10 -20.23 -9.97
CA ALA A 262 18.01 -21.24 -10.49
C ALA A 262 17.39 -22.65 -10.36
N ARG A 263 16.63 -22.89 -9.29
CA ARG A 263 15.94 -24.18 -9.10
C ARG A 263 14.87 -24.45 -10.15
N HIS A 264 14.29 -23.43 -10.80
CA HIS A 264 13.34 -23.64 -11.91
C HIS A 264 13.91 -24.51 -13.04
N PHE A 265 15.24 -24.58 -13.20
CA PHE A 265 15.90 -25.41 -14.21
C PHE A 265 16.08 -26.88 -13.80
N PHE A 266 15.82 -27.27 -12.54
CA PHE A 266 16.15 -28.61 -12.05
C PHE A 266 15.43 -29.74 -12.81
N SER A 267 14.13 -29.59 -13.08
CA SER A 267 13.36 -30.57 -13.85
C SER A 267 13.89 -30.69 -15.28
N TYR A 268 14.28 -29.58 -15.90
CA TYR A 268 14.89 -29.59 -17.24
C TYR A 268 16.23 -30.33 -17.24
N ILE A 269 17.11 -30.03 -16.27
CA ILE A 269 18.42 -30.66 -16.09
C ILE A 269 18.27 -32.16 -15.88
N LYS A 270 17.39 -32.56 -14.95
CA LYS A 270 17.09 -33.97 -14.66
C LYS A 270 16.54 -34.69 -15.90
N LYS A 271 15.60 -34.08 -16.61
CA LYS A 271 14.95 -34.67 -17.80
C LYS A 271 15.90 -34.87 -18.98
N HIS A 272 16.85 -33.96 -19.19
CA HIS A 272 17.78 -34.01 -20.33
C HIS A 272 19.13 -34.66 -19.99
N GLY A 273 19.27 -35.27 -18.81
CA GLY A 273 20.48 -36.00 -18.45
C GLY A 273 21.73 -35.13 -18.26
N ILE A 274 21.57 -33.81 -18.06
CA ILE A 274 22.69 -32.89 -17.90
C ILE A 274 23.32 -33.11 -16.53
N LYS A 275 24.64 -33.30 -16.45
CA LYS A 275 25.35 -33.53 -15.18
C LYS A 275 25.65 -32.20 -14.49
N VAL A 276 25.00 -31.94 -13.37
CA VAL A 276 25.10 -30.64 -12.70
C VAL A 276 25.27 -30.81 -11.19
N ALA A 277 26.27 -30.13 -10.63
CA ALA A 277 26.37 -29.89 -9.19
C ALA A 277 25.64 -28.58 -8.85
N SER A 278 24.64 -28.60 -7.97
CA SER A 278 23.83 -27.43 -7.63
C SER A 278 23.96 -27.02 -6.17
N LEU A 279 24.06 -25.71 -5.96
CA LEU A 279 24.01 -25.03 -4.66
C LEU A 279 22.81 -24.08 -4.60
N ALA A 280 21.74 -24.37 -5.34
CA ALA A 280 20.58 -23.49 -5.41
C ALA A 280 19.55 -23.77 -4.29
N LEU A 281 19.12 -22.74 -3.58
CA LEU A 281 18.18 -22.81 -2.45
C LEU A 281 17.05 -21.76 -2.58
N ASP A 282 15.81 -22.12 -2.26
CA ASP A 282 14.71 -21.15 -2.18
C ASP A 282 14.97 -20.12 -1.07
N GLY A 283 14.75 -18.85 -1.39
CA GLY A 283 14.81 -17.75 -0.43
C GLY A 283 16.20 -17.41 0.12
N CYS A 284 17.22 -18.24 -0.09
CA CYS A 284 18.56 -18.06 0.45
C CYS A 284 19.53 -17.43 -0.56
N THR A 285 20.56 -16.75 -0.04
CA THR A 285 21.79 -16.51 -0.79
C THR A 285 22.49 -17.85 -0.98
N SER A 286 22.91 -18.15 -2.21
CA SER A 286 23.41 -19.44 -2.68
C SER A 286 24.64 -19.99 -1.93
N THR A 287 25.19 -19.23 -0.98
CA THR A 287 26.32 -19.60 -0.13
C THR A 287 26.06 -19.14 1.29
N LYS A 288 26.38 -20.00 2.26
CA LYS A 288 26.21 -19.77 3.71
C LYS A 288 26.90 -18.50 4.24
N ASN A 289 27.96 -18.05 3.56
CA ASN A 289 28.74 -16.84 3.89
C ASN A 289 28.70 -15.79 2.77
N TYR A 290 27.53 -15.55 2.16
CA TYR A 290 27.42 -14.50 1.13
C TYR A 290 27.64 -13.11 1.74
N TYR A 291 28.77 -12.48 1.43
CA TYR A 291 29.09 -11.13 1.84
C TYR A 291 28.59 -10.14 0.78
N SER A 292 27.52 -9.40 1.08
CA SER A 292 27.06 -8.31 0.21
C SER A 292 27.81 -7.02 0.56
N PHE A 293 28.63 -6.51 -0.36
CA PHE A 293 29.33 -5.23 -0.19
C PHE A 293 28.37 -4.04 0.03
N TYR A 294 27.12 -4.16 -0.42
CA TYR A 294 26.10 -3.12 -0.29
C TYR A 294 25.39 -3.10 1.07
N ASN A 295 25.46 -4.19 1.84
CA ASN A 295 24.75 -4.32 3.12
C ASN A 295 25.70 -4.94 4.14
N LYS A 296 26.44 -4.10 4.88
CA LYS A 296 27.46 -4.46 5.89
C LYS A 296 26.87 -5.18 7.12
N LYS A 297 26.15 -6.29 6.94
CA LYS A 297 25.76 -7.20 8.01
C LYS A 297 26.02 -8.63 7.56
N SER A 298 27.01 -9.26 8.19
CA SER A 298 27.20 -10.71 8.14
C SER A 298 26.03 -11.39 8.85
N VAL A 299 25.42 -12.37 8.19
CA VAL A 299 24.54 -13.33 8.86
C VAL A 299 25.45 -14.42 9.46
N ASN A 300 25.20 -14.72 10.73
CA ASN A 300 26.04 -15.42 11.72
C ASN A 300 26.90 -16.63 11.23
N PRO A 301 28.18 -16.78 11.64
CA PRO A 301 29.07 -17.84 11.19
C PRO A 301 29.25 -18.92 12.28
N ASP A 302 28.36 -19.90 12.36
CA ASP A 302 28.59 -21.07 13.22
C ASP A 302 28.21 -22.36 12.49
N THR A 303 29.08 -22.83 11.59
CA THR A 303 29.29 -24.26 11.33
C THR A 303 30.53 -24.45 10.45
N LYS A 304 31.50 -25.21 10.97
CA LYS A 304 32.76 -25.60 10.32
C LYS A 304 32.49 -26.20 8.92
N TRP A 305 33.12 -25.61 7.91
CA TRP A 305 33.36 -26.31 6.64
C TRP A 305 34.47 -27.35 6.86
N ASN A 306 34.25 -28.58 6.40
CA ASN A 306 35.35 -29.48 6.07
C ASN A 306 36.05 -28.91 4.83
N LEU A 307 37.21 -28.29 5.04
CA LEU A 307 38.10 -27.68 4.03
C LEU A 307 38.57 -28.64 2.92
N ILE A 308 38.12 -29.90 2.93
CA ILE A 308 38.59 -30.97 2.05
C ILE A 308 37.99 -30.85 0.63
N LEU A 309 36.78 -30.31 0.46
CA LEU A 309 36.13 -30.25 -0.87
C LEU A 309 36.66 -29.12 -1.76
N LEU A 310 36.92 -27.92 -1.21
CA LEU A 310 37.41 -26.79 -2.01
C LEU A 310 38.86 -26.99 -2.47
N MET A 311 39.68 -27.67 -1.67
CA MET A 311 41.05 -28.04 -2.06
C MET A 311 41.09 -29.15 -3.11
N HIS A 312 40.05 -29.99 -3.23
CA HIS A 312 39.99 -31.00 -4.29
C HIS A 312 39.67 -30.37 -5.66
N ILE A 313 38.76 -29.39 -5.70
CA ILE A 313 38.38 -28.67 -6.93
C ILE A 313 39.51 -27.78 -7.45
N LEU A 314 40.32 -27.19 -6.55
CA LEU A 314 41.47 -26.36 -6.93
C LEU A 314 42.77 -27.15 -7.19
N LYS A 315 42.83 -28.44 -6.83
CA LYS A 315 43.98 -29.32 -7.18
C LYS A 315 43.80 -30.04 -8.51
N SER A 316 42.60 -30.02 -9.10
CA SER A 316 42.29 -30.64 -10.39
C SER A 316 42.14 -29.65 -11.55
N LEU A 317 42.50 -28.38 -11.33
CA LEU A 317 42.76 -27.35 -12.34
C LEU A 317 44.27 -27.10 -12.42
#